data_AF-A0A937D7A3-F1
#
_entry.id   AF-A0A937D7A3-F1
#
_cell.length_a   1.000
_cell.length_b   1.000
_cell.length_c   1.000
_cell.angle_alpha   90.00
_cell.angle_beta   90.00
_cell.angle_gamma   90.00
#
_symmetry.space_group_name_H-M   'P 1'
#
loop_
_entity.id
_entity.type
_entity.pdbx_description
1 polymer ?
#
loop_
_entity_poly.entity_id
_entity_poly.type
_entity_poly.pdbx_seq_one_letter_code
_entity_poly.pdbx_strand_id
1 'polypeptide(L)'
;MFIHTKIWLLSFALVVLVLRTCVQDMSTSEVTDIVPPLEEKKNISTKISNENSFEECSEITRGVLITFCGSCHQSSLDSHKAGAIQVFDLDKMANWHTSLSEENLNGIARRTQNKDITDQKKEAIATFIKLKELQLE
;
A
#
# COMPACT_ATOMS: atom_id res chain seq x y z
N MET A 1 34.42 -40.43 22.93
CA MET A 1 33.45 -40.71 21.86
C MET A 1 32.18 -41.18 22.55
N PHE A 2 31.20 -40.29 22.73
CA PHE A 2 30.00 -40.55 23.53
C PHE A 2 28.77 -40.71 22.63
N ILE A 3 28.01 -41.75 22.91
CA ILE A 3 26.72 -42.13 22.32
C ILE A 3 25.61 -41.59 23.23
N HIS A 4 24.52 -41.08 22.65
CA HIS A 4 23.11 -40.99 23.13
C HIS A 4 22.43 -39.82 22.34
N THR A 5 21.20 -39.83 21.82
CA THR A 5 20.03 -40.73 21.80
C THR A 5 18.94 -40.15 20.89
N LYS A 6 18.16 -41.03 20.24
CA LYS A 6 16.69 -40.97 19.99
C LYS A 6 16.09 -40.03 18.93
N ILE A 7 15.81 -40.65 17.78
CA ILE A 7 14.51 -40.77 17.06
C ILE A 7 13.32 -39.97 17.64
N TRP A 8 12.71 -39.13 16.80
CA TRP A 8 11.25 -38.93 16.77
C TRP A 8 10.76 -39.03 15.32
N LEU A 9 9.71 -39.82 15.17
CA LEU A 9 9.03 -40.22 13.94
C LEU A 9 7.76 -39.37 13.77
N LEU A 10 7.32 -39.28 12.51
CA LEU A 10 5.91 -39.25 12.06
C LEU A 10 5.13 -37.91 11.93
N SER A 11 4.59 -37.76 10.71
CA SER A 11 3.25 -37.27 10.35
C SER A 11 3.03 -35.75 10.39
N PHE A 12 2.68 -35.07 9.30
CA PHE A 12 1.37 -35.18 8.65
C PHE A 12 1.46 -34.79 7.16
N ALA A 13 1.19 -35.76 6.28
CA ALA A 13 0.53 -35.50 5.01
C ALA A 13 -0.99 -35.67 5.25
N LEU A 14 -1.82 -35.05 4.39
CA LEU A 14 -3.24 -35.34 4.14
C LEU A 14 -4.28 -34.32 4.69
N VAL A 15 -4.65 -33.36 3.84
CA VAL A 15 -6.06 -32.93 3.59
C VAL A 15 -6.14 -32.58 2.08
N VAL A 16 -6.28 -33.57 1.19
CA VAL A 16 -7.54 -33.98 0.53
C VAL A 16 -8.43 -32.78 0.15
N LEU A 17 -8.37 -32.29 -1.09
CA LEU A 17 -9.18 -32.69 -2.26
C LEU A 17 -10.66 -32.26 -2.16
N VAL A 18 -11.25 -32.00 -3.33
CA VAL A 18 -12.67 -31.74 -3.62
C VAL A 18 -13.04 -30.25 -3.43
N LEU A 19 -13.26 -29.44 -4.48
CA LEU A 19 -14.39 -29.54 -5.39
C LEU A 19 -14.04 -28.98 -6.78
N ARG A 20 -13.77 -29.87 -7.74
CA ARG A 20 -14.13 -29.63 -9.13
C ARG A 20 -15.52 -30.24 -9.34
N THR A 21 -16.32 -29.52 -10.12
CA THR A 21 -17.53 -29.95 -10.83
C THR A 21 -18.77 -30.32 -10.01
N CYS A 22 -19.69 -29.36 -9.88
CA CYS A 22 -21.10 -29.61 -10.11
C CYS A 22 -21.59 -28.64 -11.19
N VAL A 23 -21.71 -29.16 -12.41
CA VAL A 23 -22.66 -28.66 -13.41
C VAL A 23 -24.04 -29.07 -12.92
N GLN A 24 -24.96 -28.11 -12.82
CA GLN A 24 -26.39 -28.42 -12.90
C GLN A 24 -27.07 -27.32 -13.71
N ASP A 25 -27.45 -27.74 -14.91
CA ASP A 25 -28.26 -27.02 -15.87
C ASP A 25 -29.75 -27.18 -15.51
N MET A 26 -30.54 -26.19 -15.91
CA MET A 26 -32.02 -26.17 -16.03
C MET A 26 -32.91 -26.55 -14.84
N SER A 27 -33.65 -25.56 -14.31
CA SER A 27 -35.10 -25.44 -14.50
C SER A 27 -35.68 -24.14 -13.93
N THR A 28 -36.69 -23.64 -14.64
CA THR A 28 -37.46 -22.38 -14.58
C THR A 28 -38.41 -22.18 -13.38
N SER A 29 -38.91 -20.93 -13.27
CA SER A 29 -40.02 -20.39 -12.43
C SER A 29 -39.64 -20.09 -10.97
N GLU A 30 -39.98 -18.95 -10.35
CA GLU A 30 -41.09 -18.02 -10.58
C GLU A 30 -40.74 -16.61 -10.03
N VAL A 31 -41.44 -15.62 -10.55
CA VAL A 31 -41.43 -14.19 -10.22
C VAL A 31 -41.47 -13.90 -8.72
N THR A 32 -40.65 -12.96 -8.26
CA THR A 32 -41.09 -11.93 -7.30
C THR A 32 -40.21 -10.69 -7.45
N ASP A 33 -40.83 -9.63 -7.97
CA ASP A 33 -40.36 -8.25 -7.94
C ASP A 33 -39.90 -7.86 -6.54
N ILE A 34 -38.60 -7.68 -6.33
CA ILE A 34 -38.07 -6.61 -5.46
C ILE A 34 -36.74 -6.19 -6.06
N VAL A 35 -36.74 -5.06 -6.77
CA VAL A 35 -35.52 -4.32 -7.14
C VAL A 35 -34.91 -3.69 -5.89
N PRO A 36 -33.66 -4.00 -5.49
CA PRO A 36 -32.86 -3.09 -4.70
C PRO A 36 -31.96 -2.26 -5.63
N PRO A 37 -31.63 -1.00 -5.28
CA PRO A 37 -30.90 -0.10 -6.17
C PRO A 37 -29.49 -0.61 -6.48
N LEU A 38 -29.23 -0.83 -7.76
CA LEU A 38 -27.95 -1.25 -8.35
C LEU A 38 -27.00 -0.06 -8.50
N GLU A 39 -26.60 0.61 -7.40
CA GLU A 39 -25.61 1.71 -7.47
C GLU A 39 -24.40 1.60 -6.53
N GLU A 40 -24.40 0.74 -5.51
CA GLU A 40 -23.31 0.74 -4.52
C GLU A 40 -22.06 -0.08 -4.89
N LYS A 41 -22.16 -1.11 -5.74
CA LYS A 41 -21.03 -2.03 -5.99
C LYS A 41 -19.89 -1.43 -6.82
N LYS A 42 -20.20 -0.50 -7.74
CA LYS A 42 -19.18 0.10 -8.62
C LYS A 42 -18.31 1.11 -7.86
N ASN A 43 -18.90 1.83 -6.91
CA ASN A 43 -18.22 2.88 -6.14
C ASN A 43 -17.22 2.30 -5.13
N ILE A 44 -17.55 1.17 -4.50
CA ILE A 44 -16.68 0.51 -3.51
C ILE A 44 -15.45 -0.11 -4.19
N SER A 45 -15.62 -0.76 -5.34
CA SER A 45 -14.51 -1.41 -6.05
C SER A 45 -13.47 -0.39 -6.56
N THR A 46 -13.93 0.77 -7.05
CA THR A 46 -13.03 1.84 -7.51
C THR A 46 -12.35 2.53 -6.32
N LYS A 47 -13.07 2.76 -5.22
CA LYS A 47 -12.50 3.35 -4.01
C LYS A 47 -11.39 2.48 -3.39
N ILE A 48 -11.63 1.18 -3.23
CA ILE A 48 -10.63 0.24 -2.68
C ILE A 48 -9.41 0.12 -3.62
N SER A 49 -9.62 0.13 -4.94
CA SER A 49 -8.52 0.11 -5.89
C SER A 49 -7.67 1.38 -5.85
N ASN A 50 -8.28 2.54 -5.57
CA ASN A 50 -7.58 3.82 -5.47
C ASN A 50 -6.85 3.97 -4.13
N GLU A 51 -7.45 3.51 -3.02
CA GLU A 51 -6.80 3.48 -1.70
C GLU A 51 -5.57 2.57 -1.74
N ASN A 52 -5.72 1.30 -2.14
CA ASN A 52 -4.59 0.38 -2.27
C ASN A 52 -3.46 0.91 -3.17
N SER A 53 -3.81 1.66 -4.23
CA SER A 53 -2.84 2.32 -5.11
C SER A 53 -2.16 3.53 -4.43
N PHE A 54 -2.87 4.27 -3.58
CA PHE A 54 -2.33 5.39 -2.81
C PHE A 54 -1.33 4.92 -1.75
N GLU A 55 -1.69 3.93 -0.94
CA GLU A 55 -0.79 3.38 0.08
C GLU A 55 0.50 2.82 -0.53
N GLU A 56 0.39 2.04 -1.62
CA GLU A 56 1.57 1.51 -2.33
C GLU A 56 2.47 2.63 -2.86
N CYS A 57 1.89 3.64 -3.52
CA CYS A 57 2.65 4.79 -4.02
C CYS A 57 3.27 5.61 -2.89
N SER A 58 2.58 5.74 -1.75
CA SER A 58 3.08 6.41 -0.54
C SER A 58 4.29 5.68 0.04
N GLU A 59 4.26 4.36 0.12
CA GLU A 59 5.36 3.54 0.61
C GLU A 59 6.60 3.64 -0.31
N ILE A 60 6.40 3.54 -1.62
CA ILE A 60 7.48 3.69 -2.60
C ILE A 60 8.09 5.09 -2.50
N THR A 61 7.25 6.13 -2.44
CA THR A 61 7.68 7.52 -2.30
C THR A 61 8.47 7.72 -1.03
N ARG A 62 7.99 7.20 0.11
CA ARG A 62 8.70 7.25 1.39
C ARG A 62 10.08 6.58 1.29
N GLY A 63 10.16 5.40 0.68
CA GLY A 63 11.42 4.68 0.48
C GLY A 63 12.44 5.49 -0.34
N VAL A 64 11.98 6.16 -1.39
CA VAL A 64 12.80 7.10 -2.16
C VAL A 64 13.26 8.28 -1.30
N LEU A 65 12.34 8.89 -0.55
CA LEU A 65 12.64 10.05 0.28
C LEU A 65 13.62 9.74 1.41
N ILE A 66 13.62 8.53 1.97
CA ILE A 66 14.62 8.10 2.95
C ILE A 66 16.04 8.24 2.36
N THR A 67 16.22 7.88 1.09
CA THR A 67 17.54 7.95 0.42
C THR A 67 18.05 9.38 0.28
N PHE A 68 17.17 10.34 -0.04
CA PHE A 68 17.59 11.70 -0.45
C PHE A 68 17.29 12.79 0.59
N CYS A 69 16.34 12.54 1.48
CA CYS A 69 15.86 13.49 2.49
C CYS A 69 16.01 12.94 3.91
N GLY A 70 16.35 11.65 4.08
CA GLY A 70 16.38 10.95 5.37
C GLY A 70 17.24 11.64 6.41
N SER A 71 18.43 12.12 6.04
CA SER A 71 19.33 12.82 6.97
C SER A 71 18.68 14.01 7.68
N CYS A 72 17.70 14.68 7.06
CA CYS A 72 16.96 15.78 7.69
C CYS A 72 15.60 15.35 8.25
N HIS A 73 14.93 14.40 7.58
CA HIS A 73 13.52 14.06 7.78
C HIS A 73 13.27 12.72 8.50
N GLN A 74 14.27 12.11 9.11
CA GLN A 74 14.10 10.94 9.99
C GLN A 74 14.48 11.32 11.42
N SER A 75 13.50 11.38 12.31
CA SER A 75 13.71 11.78 13.71
C SER A 75 14.63 10.83 14.49
N SER A 76 14.77 9.58 14.03
CA SER A 76 15.71 8.60 14.58
C SER A 76 17.19 8.90 14.29
N LEU A 77 17.52 9.80 13.36
CA LEU A 77 18.91 10.14 13.03
C LEU A 77 19.38 11.36 13.82
N ASP A 78 20.62 11.33 14.31
CA ASP A 78 21.25 12.49 14.99
C ASP A 78 21.38 13.72 14.08
N SER A 79 21.37 13.51 12.76
CA SER A 79 21.48 14.58 11.76
C SER A 79 20.16 15.29 11.44
N HIS A 80 19.05 14.85 12.03
CA HIS A 80 17.73 15.41 11.74
C HIS A 80 17.65 16.90 12.04
N LYS A 81 16.75 17.59 11.35
CA LYS A 81 16.49 19.01 11.58
C LYS A 81 15.10 19.18 12.16
N ALA A 82 14.98 19.81 13.32
CA ALA A 82 13.69 20.03 13.99
C ALA A 82 12.64 20.66 13.06
N GLY A 83 13.05 21.66 12.25
CA GLY A 83 12.17 22.28 11.27
C GLY A 83 11.75 21.35 10.12
N ALA A 84 12.60 20.39 9.72
CA ALA A 84 12.26 19.41 8.70
C ALA A 84 11.24 18.38 9.21
N ILE A 85 11.43 17.90 10.45
CA ILE A 85 10.51 16.97 11.13
C ILE A 85 9.11 17.58 11.32
N GLN A 86 9.03 18.90 11.52
CA GLN A 86 7.74 19.60 11.59
C GLN A 86 6.97 19.57 10.27
N VAL A 87 7.66 19.52 9.12
CA VAL A 87 7.01 19.39 7.81
C VAL A 87 6.50 17.96 7.62
N PHE A 88 7.42 16.99 7.71
CA PHE A 88 7.09 15.57 7.71
C PHE A 88 8.24 14.77 8.32
N ASP A 89 7.89 13.61 8.88
CA ASP A 89 8.82 12.67 9.49
C ASP A 89 8.66 11.30 8.83
N LEU A 90 9.72 10.83 8.17
CA LEU A 90 9.77 9.56 7.45
C LEU A 90 9.77 8.35 8.39
N ASP A 91 10.01 8.53 9.70
CA ASP A 91 9.91 7.45 10.68
C ASP A 91 8.46 7.19 11.13
N LYS A 92 7.50 8.06 10.74
CA LYS A 92 6.06 7.85 11.01
C LYS A 92 5.40 6.80 10.12
N MET A 93 6.18 6.00 9.39
CA MET A 93 5.71 4.88 8.57
C MET A 93 4.57 5.32 7.64
N ALA A 94 3.43 4.63 7.63
CA ALA A 94 2.26 4.99 6.81
C ALA A 94 1.76 6.42 7.02
N ASN A 95 2.01 7.02 8.20
CA ASN A 95 1.51 8.35 8.53
C ASN A 95 2.50 9.49 8.22
N TRP A 96 3.60 9.22 7.50
CA TRP A 96 4.61 10.24 7.19
C TRP A 96 4.04 11.45 6.43
N HIS A 97 2.98 11.25 5.64
CA HIS A 97 2.42 12.26 4.75
C HIS A 97 1.18 12.99 5.30
N THR A 98 0.75 12.72 6.54
CA THR A 98 -0.53 13.23 7.06
C THR A 98 -0.58 14.75 7.15
N SER A 99 0.56 15.41 7.37
CA SER A 99 0.69 16.86 7.55
C SER A 99 1.19 17.61 6.31
N LEU A 100 1.33 16.94 5.16
CA LEU A 100 1.85 17.59 3.96
C LEU A 100 0.86 18.62 3.43
N SER A 101 1.33 19.86 3.28
CA SER A 101 0.65 20.88 2.49
C SER A 101 0.99 20.78 1.01
N GLU A 102 0.24 21.50 0.16
CA GLU A 102 0.53 21.62 -1.27
C GLU A 102 1.97 22.12 -1.54
N GLU A 103 2.45 23.10 -0.76
CA GLU A 103 3.84 23.57 -0.86
C GLU A 103 4.85 22.45 -0.58
N ASN A 104 4.55 21.55 0.36
CA ASN A 104 5.42 20.43 0.68
C ASN A 104 5.45 19.39 -0.44
N LEU A 105 4.30 19.13 -1.09
CA LEU A 105 4.21 18.24 -2.25
C LEU A 105 5.02 18.76 -3.43
N ASN A 106 4.94 20.06 -3.72
CA ASN A 106 5.78 20.73 -4.71
C ASN A 106 7.27 20.61 -4.37
N GLY A 107 7.61 20.72 -3.08
CA GLY A 107 8.96 20.50 -2.56
C GLY A 107 9.47 19.07 -2.81
N ILE A 108 8.62 18.07 -2.63
CA ILE A 108 8.93 16.65 -2.91
C ILE A 108 9.17 16.45 -4.41
N ALA A 109 8.26 16.91 -5.27
CA ALA A 109 8.37 16.80 -6.73
C ALA A 109 9.72 17.35 -7.23
N ARG A 110 10.09 18.56 -6.78
CA ARG A 110 11.33 19.22 -7.18
C ARG A 110 12.58 18.47 -6.70
N ARG A 111 12.53 17.88 -5.50
CA ARG A 111 13.69 17.16 -4.92
C ARG A 111 13.93 15.81 -5.59
N THR A 112 12.91 15.21 -6.18
CA THR A 112 13.00 13.88 -6.83
C THR A 112 13.21 13.95 -8.34
N GLN A 113 12.83 15.05 -9.01
CA GLN A 113 12.87 15.20 -10.47
C GLN A 113 14.24 14.87 -11.12
N ASN A 114 15.35 15.28 -10.50
CA ASN A 114 16.70 15.14 -11.05
C ASN A 114 17.54 14.08 -10.32
N LYS A 115 16.88 13.13 -9.64
CA LYS A 115 17.57 12.05 -8.94
C LYS A 115 17.64 10.82 -9.82
N ASP A 116 18.69 10.03 -9.62
CA ASP A 116 18.84 8.72 -10.23
C ASP A 116 17.84 7.75 -9.60
N ILE A 117 16.64 7.72 -10.16
CA ILE A 117 15.47 6.96 -9.71
C ILE A 117 14.90 6.24 -10.95
N THR A 118 14.47 4.99 -10.78
CA THR A 118 13.83 4.22 -11.85
C THR A 118 12.50 4.85 -12.28
N ASP A 119 12.08 4.63 -13.52
CA ASP A 119 10.84 5.24 -14.03
C ASP A 119 9.60 4.78 -13.26
N GLN A 120 9.55 3.51 -12.84
CA GLN A 120 8.50 2.99 -11.96
C GLN A 120 8.39 3.80 -10.65
N LYS A 121 9.53 4.14 -10.03
CA LYS A 121 9.54 4.93 -8.80
C LYS A 121 9.14 6.39 -9.07
N LYS A 122 9.52 6.97 -10.22
CA LYS A 122 9.07 8.30 -10.62
C LYS A 122 7.55 8.34 -10.81
N GLU A 123 6.98 7.32 -11.46
CA GLU A 123 5.54 7.17 -11.66
C GLU A 123 4.80 7.04 -10.32
N ALA A 124 5.32 6.23 -9.40
CA ALA A 124 4.75 6.11 -8.05
C ALA A 124 4.76 7.45 -7.30
N ILE A 125 5.85 8.22 -7.39
CA ILE A 125 5.94 9.55 -6.77
C ILE A 125 4.92 10.52 -7.39
N ALA A 126 4.82 10.54 -8.72
CA ALA A 126 3.86 11.40 -9.41
C ALA A 126 2.41 11.03 -9.04
N THR A 127 2.11 9.74 -8.97
CA THR A 127 0.80 9.22 -8.58
C THR A 127 0.49 9.55 -7.13
N PHE A 128 1.43 9.34 -6.21
CA PHE A 128 1.28 9.75 -4.81
C PHE A 128 0.97 11.24 -4.67
N ILE A 129 1.75 12.11 -5.32
CA ILE A 129 1.55 13.56 -5.26
C ILE A 129 0.14 13.92 -5.76
N LYS A 130 -0.24 13.45 -6.95
CA LYS A 130 -1.55 13.71 -7.54
C LYS A 130 -2.70 13.27 -6.63
N LEU A 131 -2.62 12.05 -6.10
CA LEU A 131 -3.66 11.53 -5.20
C LEU A 131 -3.68 12.29 -3.87
N LYS A 132 -2.54 12.73 -3.38
CA LYS A 132 -2.47 13.52 -2.15
C LYS A 132 -3.02 14.94 -2.34
N GLU A 133 -2.76 15.58 -3.47
CA GLU A 133 -3.35 16.87 -3.85
C GLU A 133 -4.89 16.79 -3.85
N LEU A 134 -5.47 15.73 -4.43
CA LEU A 134 -6.92 15.49 -4.41
C LEU A 134 -7.50 15.28 -2.99
N GLN A 135 -6.68 14.91 -1.99
CA GLN A 135 -7.12 14.82 -0.59
C GLN A 135 -7.05 16.16 0.15
N LEU A 136 -6.39 17.17 -0.42
CA LEU A 136 -6.24 18.50 0.18
C LEU A 136 -7.32 19.50 -0.30
N GLU A 137 -8.00 19.19 -1.42
CA GLU A 137 -9.16 19.92 -1.95
C GLU A 137 -10.45 19.66 -1.14
#